data_AF-A0A6A4WER6-F1
#
_entry.id   AF-A0A6A4WER6-F1
#
_cell.length_a   1.000
_cell.length_b   1.000
_cell.length_c   1.000
_cell.angle_alpha   90.00
_cell.angle_beta   90.00
_cell.angle_gamma   90.00
#
_symmetry.space_group_name_H-M   'P 1'
#
loop_
_entity.id
_entity.type
_entity.pdbx_description
1 polymer ?
#
loop_
_entity_poly.entity_id
_entity_poly.type
_entity_poly.pdbx_seq_one_letter_code
_entity_poly.pdbx_strand_id
1 'polypeptide(L)'
;MCFISSVCWVCSRPVPARRRRLPSNRSRPSSDLCAGGTMSLVSAARRLAASVTVEPVLLLFMVGSYMQYTAMQSLVYAKTCQGLFSPTVCSNLQLDEYSAERDAVQDGASYWMLYSNVALAVPSVISGIYLGTWSDVFGRKAPLLLPPLGQVLAALVYMAMSAYDSVPVGFNVLANLLAGLLGGFSSMIMCCMSYLSAVTVTRQRTTRVSLLESMSFLGGFIGPFVGSAIFEGAGRTWNFTALVIVNSAIVLYVVMPRAGGAAAAASRPPVFSLRYLWDALRVAFKPRADSGRRYILMLLVVAFIIMINTFGENDVTYLYVKDAPIFLDDALYDTYFSVKHALSAGVLI
;
A
#
# COMPACT_ATOMS: atom_id res chain seq x y z
N MET A 1 1.09 -16.38 3.49
CA MET A 1 1.28 -14.98 3.89
C MET A 1 1.09 -14.67 5.38
N CYS A 2 0.78 -15.64 6.27
CA CYS A 2 0.68 -15.47 7.74
C CYS A 2 1.94 -14.91 8.49
N PHE A 3 3.01 -14.57 7.78
CA PHE A 3 4.29 -14.22 8.36
C PHE A 3 4.44 -12.75 8.75
N ILE A 4 3.75 -11.81 8.10
CA ILE A 4 3.81 -10.38 8.50
C ILE A 4 3.29 -10.21 9.94
N SER A 5 2.22 -10.94 10.27
CA SER A 5 1.70 -11.11 11.62
C SER A 5 2.69 -11.79 12.59
N SER A 6 3.52 -12.73 12.10
CA SER A 6 4.53 -13.45 12.91
C SER A 6 5.81 -12.63 13.16
N VAL A 7 6.27 -11.82 12.19
CA VAL A 7 7.42 -10.93 12.31
C VAL A 7 7.16 -9.87 13.39
N CYS A 8 5.93 -9.35 13.45
CA CYS A 8 5.52 -8.40 14.48
C CYS A 8 5.49 -9.03 15.89
N TRP A 9 5.24 -10.34 15.99
CA TRP A 9 5.23 -11.08 17.26
C TRP A 9 6.63 -11.19 17.87
N VAL A 10 7.65 -11.51 17.05
CA VAL A 10 9.04 -11.69 17.50
C VAL A 10 9.67 -10.38 18.01
N CYS A 11 9.30 -9.23 17.44
CA CYS A 11 9.77 -7.91 17.91
C CYS A 11 9.10 -7.43 19.22
N SER A 12 8.09 -8.14 19.73
CA SER A 12 7.33 -7.72 20.92
C SER A 12 7.67 -8.48 22.21
N ARG A 13 8.78 -9.23 22.25
CA ARG A 13 9.29 -9.77 23.53
C ARG A 13 9.57 -8.61 24.50
N PRO A 14 9.01 -8.63 25.72
CA PRO A 14 9.15 -7.52 26.66
C PRO A 14 10.60 -7.34 27.10
N VAL A 15 11.14 -6.14 26.90
CA VAL A 15 12.31 -5.65 27.62
C VAL A 15 11.90 -5.51 29.09
N PRO A 16 12.62 -6.08 30.07
CA PRO A 16 12.25 -5.95 31.48
C PRO A 16 12.27 -4.47 31.89
N ALA A 17 11.10 -3.93 32.21
CA ALA A 17 10.91 -2.54 32.60
C ALA A 17 11.55 -2.28 33.98
N ARG A 18 12.50 -1.33 34.01
CA ARG A 18 13.05 -0.74 35.23
C ARG A 18 11.92 0.00 35.95
N ARG A 19 11.50 -0.49 37.12
CA ARG A 19 10.46 0.13 37.96
C ARG A 19 10.85 1.57 38.33
N ARG A 20 10.22 2.57 37.71
CA ARG A 20 10.12 3.92 38.27
C ARG A 20 8.77 4.04 38.98
N ARG A 21 8.81 4.26 40.31
CA ARG A 21 7.63 4.58 41.13
C ARG A 21 7.13 5.96 40.72
N LEU A 22 5.85 6.08 40.38
CA LEU A 22 5.12 7.34 40.29
C LEU A 22 4.09 7.36 41.44
N PRO A 23 3.89 8.50 42.12
CA PRO A 23 3.03 8.58 43.29
C PRO A 23 1.55 8.63 42.91
N SER A 24 0.74 8.02 43.78
CA SER A 24 -0.72 7.97 43.72
C SER A 24 -1.33 9.35 43.94
N ASN A 25 -2.20 9.80 43.04
CA ASN A 25 -3.21 10.78 43.42
C ASN A 25 -4.58 10.33 42.94
N ARG A 26 -5.50 10.22 43.91
CA ARG A 26 -6.83 9.63 43.82
C ARG A 26 -7.80 10.80 43.76
N SER A 27 -8.52 10.99 42.66
CA SER A 27 -9.68 11.88 42.61
C SER A 27 -10.87 11.12 42.02
N ARG A 28 -11.94 11.04 42.81
CA ARG A 28 -13.23 10.38 42.54
C ARG A 28 -13.93 11.03 41.34
N PRO A 29 -14.71 10.29 40.52
CA PRO A 29 -15.69 10.92 39.65
C PRO A 29 -17.01 11.11 40.42
N SER A 30 -17.47 12.36 40.49
CA SER A 30 -18.82 12.72 40.90
C SER A 30 -19.81 12.42 39.77
N SER A 31 -20.95 11.91 40.19
CA SER A 31 -22.20 11.67 39.49
C SER A 31 -22.85 12.95 38.95
N ASP A 32 -23.26 12.94 37.68
CA ASP A 32 -24.34 13.74 37.07
C ASP A 32 -24.79 12.95 35.81
N LEU A 33 -25.76 12.04 35.89
CA LEU A 33 -27.22 12.24 35.77
C LEU A 33 -27.69 12.97 34.50
N CYS A 34 -28.21 12.14 33.58
CA CYS A 34 -29.23 12.39 32.56
C CYS A 34 -29.61 13.84 32.20
N ALA A 35 -29.23 14.25 30.99
CA ALA A 35 -30.01 15.21 30.22
C ALA A 35 -30.16 14.69 28.78
N GLY A 36 -31.38 14.31 28.42
CA GLY A 36 -31.76 14.01 27.05
C GLY A 36 -31.64 15.27 26.19
N GLY A 37 -30.86 15.17 25.12
CA GLY A 37 -30.72 16.22 24.12
C GLY A 37 -30.52 15.55 22.77
N THR A 38 -31.37 15.91 21.82
CA THR A 38 -31.33 15.47 20.42
C THR A 38 -29.90 15.40 19.90
N MET A 39 -29.42 14.19 19.59
CA MET A 39 -28.11 13.98 18.97
C MET A 39 -28.13 14.62 17.58
N SER A 40 -27.61 15.85 17.47
CA SER A 40 -27.32 16.47 16.18
C SER A 40 -26.42 15.53 15.38
N LEU A 41 -26.72 15.33 14.09
CA LEU A 41 -25.90 14.60 13.11
C LEU A 41 -24.42 15.01 13.19
N VAL A 42 -24.13 16.26 13.56
CA VAL A 42 -22.76 16.79 13.76
C VAL A 42 -22.05 16.15 14.96
N SER A 43 -22.78 15.85 16.03
CA SER A 43 -22.26 15.18 17.23
C SER A 43 -22.08 13.67 17.04
N ALA A 44 -22.96 13.03 16.26
CA ALA A 44 -22.80 11.64 15.83
C ALA A 44 -21.62 11.50 14.86
N ALA A 45 -21.50 12.40 13.89
CA ALA A 45 -20.36 12.50 12.99
C ALA A 45 -19.05 12.82 13.73
N ARG A 46 -19.07 13.68 14.78
CA ARG A 46 -17.91 13.94 15.65
C ARG A 46 -17.50 12.71 16.46
N ARG A 47 -18.45 11.90 16.93
CA ARG A 47 -18.18 10.65 17.66
C ARG A 47 -17.66 9.56 16.71
N LEU A 48 -18.21 9.44 15.51
CA LEU A 48 -17.70 8.59 14.42
C LEU A 48 -16.30 9.04 13.95
N ALA A 49 -16.05 10.36 13.88
CA ALA A 49 -14.75 10.95 13.60
C ALA A 49 -13.74 10.84 14.78
N ALA A 50 -14.22 10.64 16.00
CA ALA A 50 -13.38 10.37 17.17
C ALA A 50 -12.99 8.88 17.26
N SER A 51 -13.82 7.98 16.72
CA SER A 51 -13.59 6.54 16.58
C SER A 51 -12.94 6.15 15.25
N VAL A 52 -12.22 7.06 14.59
CA VAL A 52 -11.53 6.77 13.33
C VAL A 52 -10.42 5.75 13.57
N THR A 53 -10.66 4.53 13.11
CA THR A 53 -9.69 3.44 13.02
C THR A 53 -8.87 3.61 11.74
N VAL A 54 -7.63 3.13 11.75
CA VAL A 54 -6.73 3.14 10.57
C VAL A 54 -7.15 2.14 9.49
N GLU A 55 -8.01 1.22 9.88
CA GLU A 55 -8.65 0.17 9.10
C GLU A 55 -9.30 0.66 7.79
N PRO A 56 -10.30 1.57 7.78
CA PRO A 56 -10.92 2.06 6.54
C PRO A 56 -9.97 2.86 5.66
N VAL A 57 -8.98 3.55 6.25
CA VAL A 57 -7.96 4.29 5.47
C VAL A 57 -7.08 3.31 4.70
N LEU A 58 -6.65 2.23 5.36
CA LEU A 58 -5.89 1.18 4.70
C LEU A 58 -6.70 0.49 3.62
N LEU A 59 -7.97 0.16 3.89
CA LEU A 59 -8.86 -0.44 2.90
C LEU A 59 -8.95 0.42 1.63
N LEU A 60 -9.30 1.70 1.76
CA LEU A 60 -9.41 2.61 0.62
C LEU A 60 -8.09 2.77 -0.14
N PHE A 61 -6.97 2.85 0.58
CA PHE A 61 -5.65 2.92 -0.04
C PHE A 61 -5.29 1.64 -0.82
N MET A 62 -5.64 0.48 -0.27
CA MET A 62 -5.41 -0.82 -0.92
C MET A 62 -6.30 -0.98 -2.14
N VAL A 63 -7.58 -0.63 -2.07
CA VAL A 63 -8.49 -0.58 -3.23
C VAL A 63 -7.87 0.23 -4.36
N GLY A 64 -7.41 1.46 -4.07
CA GLY A 64 -6.76 2.30 -5.08
C GLY A 64 -5.46 1.69 -5.60
N SER A 65 -4.61 1.16 -4.73
CA SER A 65 -3.32 0.60 -5.13
C SER A 65 -3.44 -0.63 -6.02
N TYR A 66 -4.37 -1.54 -5.73
CA TYR A 66 -4.62 -2.73 -6.57
C TYR A 66 -5.29 -2.37 -7.89
N MET A 67 -6.23 -1.43 -7.88
CA MET A 67 -6.85 -0.89 -9.10
C MET A 67 -5.80 -0.22 -10.01
N GLN A 68 -4.88 0.55 -9.44
CA GLN A 68 -3.76 1.16 -10.17
C GLN A 68 -2.82 0.10 -10.75
N TYR A 69 -2.54 -0.98 -10.01
CA TYR A 69 -1.62 -2.03 -10.43
C TYR A 69 -2.09 -2.75 -11.69
N THR A 70 -3.35 -3.21 -11.73
CA THR A 70 -3.85 -3.91 -12.93
C THR A 70 -4.00 -2.97 -14.13
N ALA A 71 -4.45 -1.73 -13.90
CA ALA A 71 -4.51 -0.70 -14.93
C ALA A 71 -3.11 -0.36 -15.49
N MET A 72 -2.08 -0.35 -14.64
CA MET A 72 -0.69 -0.15 -15.06
C MET A 72 -0.22 -1.31 -15.95
N GLN A 73 -0.49 -2.57 -15.57
CA GLN A 73 -0.07 -3.74 -16.36
C GLN A 73 -0.65 -3.71 -17.78
N SER A 74 -1.96 -3.44 -17.91
CA SER A 74 -2.61 -3.27 -19.23
C SER A 74 -2.08 -2.09 -20.02
N LEU A 75 -1.84 -0.94 -19.37
CA LEU A 75 -1.29 0.24 -20.04
C LEU A 75 0.12 -0.02 -20.58
N VAL A 76 0.99 -0.66 -19.81
CA VAL A 76 2.37 -0.98 -20.21
C VAL A 76 2.37 -1.94 -21.39
N TYR A 77 1.53 -2.96 -21.37
CA TYR A 77 1.43 -3.91 -22.48
C TYR A 77 0.97 -3.21 -23.76
N ALA A 78 -0.10 -2.41 -23.68
CA ALA A 78 -0.63 -1.67 -24.83
C ALA A 78 0.38 -0.66 -25.41
N LYS A 79 1.07 0.11 -24.54
CA LYS A 79 2.07 1.09 -24.98
C LYS A 79 3.33 0.46 -25.54
N THR A 80 3.73 -0.70 -25.03
CA THR A 80 4.87 -1.46 -25.58
C THR A 80 4.55 -1.89 -27.01
N CYS A 81 3.34 -2.37 -27.27
CA CYS A 81 2.92 -2.71 -28.62
C CYS A 81 2.95 -1.50 -29.56
N GLN A 82 2.37 -0.37 -29.15
CA GLN A 82 2.35 0.86 -29.95
C GLN A 82 3.75 1.43 -30.23
N GLY A 83 4.72 1.17 -29.36
CA GLY A 83 6.10 1.60 -29.56
C GLY A 83 6.89 0.74 -30.55
N LEU A 84 6.51 -0.53 -30.74
CA LEU A 84 7.21 -1.49 -31.58
C LEU A 84 6.55 -1.68 -32.95
N PHE A 85 5.21 -1.65 -33.00
CA PHE A 85 4.44 -2.05 -34.16
C PHE A 85 3.35 -1.04 -34.53
N SER A 86 2.82 -1.18 -35.75
CA SER A 86 1.69 -0.38 -36.23
C SER A 86 0.40 -0.70 -35.45
N PRO A 87 -0.55 0.25 -35.32
CA PRO A 87 -1.77 0.06 -34.52
C PRO A 87 -2.65 -1.09 -35.03
N THR A 88 -2.59 -1.40 -36.33
CA THR A 88 -3.32 -2.51 -36.97
C THR A 88 -2.79 -3.88 -36.55
N VAL A 89 -1.49 -3.99 -36.24
CA VAL A 89 -0.90 -5.22 -35.70
C VAL A 89 -1.31 -5.36 -34.23
N CYS A 90 -1.24 -4.27 -33.47
CA CYS A 90 -1.64 -4.26 -32.05
C CYS A 90 -3.11 -4.63 -31.80
N SER A 91 -4.02 -4.30 -32.72
CA SER A 91 -5.43 -4.71 -32.61
C SER A 91 -5.65 -6.20 -32.93
N ASN A 92 -4.76 -6.82 -33.72
CA ASN A 92 -4.91 -8.18 -34.23
C ASN A 92 -3.88 -9.16 -33.63
N LEU A 93 -3.22 -8.78 -32.53
CA LEU A 93 -2.16 -9.57 -31.88
C LEU A 93 -2.62 -10.98 -31.47
N GLN A 94 -3.94 -11.22 -31.35
CA GLN A 94 -4.51 -12.53 -31.02
C GLN A 94 -4.44 -13.54 -32.18
N LEU A 95 -4.22 -13.12 -33.43
CA LEU A 95 -4.08 -14.04 -34.57
C LEU A 95 -2.73 -14.77 -34.52
N ASP A 96 -2.73 -16.06 -34.87
CA ASP A 96 -1.51 -16.90 -34.88
C ASP A 96 -0.44 -16.42 -35.86
N GLU A 97 -0.85 -15.67 -36.89
CA GLU A 97 0.04 -15.02 -37.85
C GLU A 97 1.00 -14.03 -37.19
N TYR A 98 0.59 -13.39 -36.07
CA TYR A 98 1.39 -12.40 -35.34
C TYR A 98 2.06 -12.96 -34.08
N SER A 99 2.35 -14.27 -34.05
CA SER A 99 2.97 -14.93 -32.90
C SER A 99 4.36 -14.37 -32.57
N ALA A 100 5.18 -14.04 -33.56
CA ALA A 100 6.50 -13.46 -33.33
C ALA A 100 6.43 -12.03 -32.76
N GLU A 101 5.45 -11.25 -33.22
CA GLU A 101 5.19 -9.90 -32.72
C GLU A 101 4.64 -9.92 -31.30
N ARG A 102 3.76 -10.89 -30.97
CA ARG A 102 3.31 -11.13 -29.60
C ARG A 102 4.48 -11.38 -28.66
N ASP A 103 5.39 -12.29 -29.04
CA ASP A 103 6.56 -12.63 -28.22
C ASP A 103 7.42 -11.39 -27.98
N ALA A 104 7.65 -10.58 -29.02
CA ALA A 104 8.41 -9.32 -28.90
C ALA A 104 7.73 -8.29 -27.97
N VAL A 105 6.40 -8.16 -28.03
CA VAL A 105 5.64 -7.28 -27.13
C VAL A 105 5.69 -7.80 -25.69
N GLN A 106 5.54 -9.10 -25.50
CA GLN A 106 5.57 -9.75 -24.19
C GLN A 106 6.94 -9.61 -23.53
N ASP A 107 8.02 -9.84 -24.28
CA ASP A 107 9.38 -9.63 -23.81
C ASP A 107 9.60 -8.17 -23.43
N GLY A 108 9.21 -7.23 -24.30
CA GLY A 108 9.31 -5.80 -24.02
C GLY A 108 8.53 -5.38 -22.77
N ALA A 109 7.29 -5.85 -22.63
CA ALA A 109 6.42 -5.54 -21.49
C ALA A 109 7.00 -6.11 -20.19
N SER A 110 7.55 -7.33 -20.23
CA SER A 110 8.23 -7.96 -19.09
C SER A 110 9.40 -7.11 -18.58
N TYR A 111 10.27 -6.62 -19.48
CA TYR A 111 11.37 -5.73 -19.09
C TYR A 111 10.86 -4.41 -18.49
N TRP A 112 9.83 -3.79 -19.08
CA TRP A 112 9.28 -2.54 -18.55
C TRP A 112 8.59 -2.72 -17.20
N MET A 113 7.88 -3.83 -16.98
CA MET A 113 7.31 -4.19 -15.68
C MET A 113 8.41 -4.41 -14.64
N LEU A 114 9.47 -5.14 -14.99
CA LEU A 114 10.62 -5.36 -14.12
C LEU A 114 11.29 -4.04 -13.72
N TYR A 115 11.59 -3.16 -14.68
CA TYR A 115 12.19 -1.86 -14.38
C TYR A 115 11.29 -1.00 -13.48
N SER A 116 9.99 -1.07 -13.68
CA SER A 116 9.01 -0.31 -12.89
C SER A 116 8.90 -0.84 -11.46
N ASN A 117 8.93 -2.15 -11.28
CA ASN A 117 8.97 -2.78 -9.96
C ASN A 117 10.25 -2.47 -9.21
N VAL A 118 11.41 -2.49 -9.87
CA VAL A 118 12.69 -2.11 -9.26
C VAL A 118 12.68 -0.62 -8.88
N ALA A 119 12.16 0.24 -9.77
CA ALA A 119 12.02 1.67 -9.52
C ALA A 119 11.00 1.99 -8.40
N LEU A 120 10.02 1.13 -8.14
CA LEU A 120 9.15 1.26 -6.97
C LEU A 120 9.83 0.72 -5.71
N ALA A 121 10.35 -0.50 -5.76
CA ALA A 121 10.79 -1.26 -4.59
C ALA A 121 12.06 -0.69 -3.96
N VAL A 122 13.09 -0.36 -4.74
CA VAL A 122 14.36 0.14 -4.20
C VAL A 122 14.17 1.47 -3.46
N PRO A 123 13.50 2.48 -4.03
CA PRO A 123 13.20 3.72 -3.33
C PRO A 123 12.23 3.51 -2.16
N SER A 124 11.22 2.63 -2.29
CA SER A 124 10.28 2.32 -1.20
C SER A 124 10.96 1.73 0.04
N VAL A 125 12.00 0.93 -0.14
CA VAL A 125 12.76 0.39 1.01
C VAL A 125 13.50 1.51 1.73
N ILE A 126 14.17 2.39 0.99
CA ILE A 126 14.93 3.51 1.56
C ILE A 126 13.99 4.50 2.26
N SER A 127 12.92 4.91 1.56
CA SER A 127 11.91 5.82 2.09
C SER A 127 11.12 5.18 3.23
N GLY A 128 10.84 3.87 3.19
CA GLY A 128 10.15 3.15 4.25
C GLY A 128 10.94 3.10 5.56
N ILE A 129 12.26 2.87 5.50
CA ILE A 129 13.12 2.93 6.69
C ILE A 129 13.12 4.35 7.27
N TYR A 130 13.19 5.35 6.39
CA TYR A 130 13.13 6.75 6.77
C TYR A 130 11.79 7.11 7.43
N LEU A 131 10.68 6.71 6.82
CA LEU A 131 9.33 6.97 7.29
C LEU A 131 9.03 6.23 8.59
N GLY A 132 9.58 5.03 8.78
CA GLY A 132 9.43 4.25 10.01
C GLY A 132 10.03 4.98 11.20
N THR A 133 11.30 5.37 11.08
CA THR A 133 11.98 6.17 12.12
C THR A 133 11.33 7.54 12.33
N TRP A 134 10.88 8.18 11.25
CA TRP A 134 10.18 9.46 11.33
C TRP A 134 8.84 9.33 12.09
N SER A 135 8.11 8.24 11.89
CA SER A 135 6.84 7.95 12.56
C SER A 135 6.96 7.76 14.07
N ASP A 136 8.10 7.23 14.51
CA ASP A 136 8.39 6.99 15.93
C ASP A 136 8.78 8.29 16.67
N VAL A 137 9.40 9.26 15.96
CA VAL A 137 9.95 10.48 16.58
C VAL A 137 9.03 11.70 16.43
N PHE A 138 8.47 11.93 15.24
CA PHE A 138 7.72 13.16 14.92
C PHE A 138 6.21 12.98 14.91
N GLY A 139 5.75 11.77 15.23
CA GLY A 139 4.36 11.39 15.24
C GLY A 139 3.90 10.71 13.95
N ARG A 140 2.75 10.06 14.03
CA ARG A 140 2.30 9.06 13.04
C ARG A 140 1.49 9.64 11.88
N LYS A 141 1.13 10.92 11.96
CA LYS A 141 0.25 11.57 10.97
C LYS A 141 0.97 11.89 9.66
N ALA A 142 2.20 12.42 9.72
CA ALA A 142 2.94 12.83 8.53
C ALA A 142 3.38 11.63 7.65
N PRO A 143 3.90 10.52 8.22
CA PRO A 143 4.24 9.34 7.42
C PRO A 143 3.03 8.65 6.79
N LEU A 144 1.83 8.81 7.37
CA LEU A 144 0.58 8.29 6.79
C LEU A 144 0.09 9.09 5.57
N LEU A 145 0.50 10.36 5.43
CA LEU A 145 0.10 11.24 4.34
C LEU A 145 0.94 11.08 3.07
N LEU A 146 2.19 10.64 3.21
CA LEU A 146 3.12 10.56 2.08
C LEU A 146 2.76 9.49 1.05
N PRO A 147 2.38 8.24 1.42
CA PRO A 147 2.05 7.21 0.44
C PRO A 147 0.87 7.57 -0.47
N PRO A 148 -0.27 8.09 0.04
CA PRO A 148 -1.37 8.54 -0.82
C PRO A 148 -0.96 9.68 -1.77
N LEU A 149 -0.13 10.62 -1.32
CA LEU A 149 0.41 11.69 -2.17
C LEU A 149 1.28 11.13 -3.30
N GLY A 150 2.10 10.12 -3.01
CA GLY A 150 2.88 9.42 -4.02
C GLY A 150 2.02 8.73 -5.07
N GLN A 151 0.93 8.08 -4.64
CA GLN A 151 -0.02 7.46 -5.57
C GLN A 151 -0.76 8.49 -6.42
N VAL A 152 -1.13 9.66 -5.87
CA VAL A 152 -1.72 10.74 -6.68
C VAL A 152 -0.74 11.21 -7.76
N LEU A 153 0.52 11.44 -7.41
CA LEU A 153 1.53 11.87 -8.38
C LEU A 153 1.76 10.81 -9.48
N ALA A 154 1.84 9.53 -9.10
CA ALA A 154 1.95 8.44 -10.07
C ALA A 154 0.70 8.35 -10.97
N ALA A 155 -0.51 8.46 -10.39
CA ALA A 155 -1.77 8.44 -11.12
C ALA A 155 -1.88 9.59 -12.14
N LEU A 156 -1.38 10.78 -11.82
CA LEU A 156 -1.32 11.91 -12.76
C LEU A 156 -0.39 11.61 -13.95
N VAL A 157 0.75 10.96 -13.70
CA VAL A 157 1.66 10.52 -14.78
C VAL A 157 0.99 9.45 -15.65
N TYR A 158 0.32 8.46 -15.05
CA TYR A 158 -0.42 7.45 -15.81
C TYR A 158 -1.59 8.02 -16.60
N MET A 159 -2.29 9.01 -16.06
CA MET A 159 -3.32 9.74 -16.78
C MET A 159 -2.75 10.45 -18.00
N ALA A 160 -1.59 11.11 -17.87
CA ALA A 160 -0.90 11.73 -19.00
C ALA A 160 -0.47 10.69 -20.05
N MET A 161 0.09 9.55 -19.62
CA MET A 161 0.45 8.45 -20.53
C MET A 161 -0.77 7.86 -21.25
N SER A 162 -1.91 7.78 -20.56
CA SER A 162 -3.16 7.27 -21.12
C SER A 162 -3.80 8.25 -22.11
N ALA A 163 -3.69 9.55 -21.86
CA ALA A 163 -4.26 10.60 -22.71
C ALA A 163 -3.43 10.89 -23.97
N TYR A 164 -2.11 10.73 -23.91
CA TYR A 164 -1.21 11.07 -25.02
C TYR A 164 -0.47 9.84 -25.54
N ASP A 165 -0.67 9.53 -26.82
CA ASP A 165 0.02 8.42 -27.49
C ASP A 165 1.50 8.66 -27.78
N SER A 166 1.92 9.93 -27.77
CA SER A 166 3.32 10.32 -27.97
C SER A 166 4.22 10.08 -26.75
N VAL A 167 3.66 9.74 -25.58
CA VAL A 167 4.44 9.56 -24.36
C VAL A 167 5.06 8.16 -24.32
N PRO A 168 6.40 8.04 -24.19
CA PRO A 168 7.07 6.74 -24.19
C PRO A 168 6.80 5.94 -22.91
N VAL A 169 6.91 4.61 -23.02
CA VAL A 169 6.70 3.65 -21.91
C VAL A 169 7.56 3.97 -20.68
N GLY A 170 8.74 4.57 -20.88
CA GLY A 170 9.67 4.93 -19.80
C GLY A 170 9.10 5.86 -18.72
N PHE A 171 8.05 6.64 -19.00
CA PHE A 171 7.38 7.45 -17.97
C PHE A 171 6.72 6.60 -16.87
N ASN A 172 6.42 5.33 -17.14
CA ASN A 172 5.96 4.38 -16.13
C ASN A 172 7.00 4.20 -15.01
N VAL A 173 8.28 4.13 -15.38
CA VAL A 173 9.39 3.99 -14.42
C VAL A 173 9.48 5.23 -13.53
N LEU A 174 9.27 6.42 -14.11
CA LEU A 174 9.23 7.68 -13.36
C LEU A 174 8.04 7.73 -12.39
N ALA A 175 6.84 7.31 -12.81
CA ALA A 175 5.66 7.26 -11.94
C ALA A 175 5.90 6.37 -10.72
N ASN A 176 6.44 5.17 -10.94
CA ASN A 176 6.78 4.21 -9.88
C ASN A 176 7.91 4.70 -8.97
N LEU A 177 8.92 5.36 -9.53
CA LEU A 177 9.99 6.00 -8.77
C LEU A 177 9.45 7.07 -7.81
N LEU A 178 8.54 7.94 -8.28
CA LEU A 178 7.91 8.97 -7.46
C LEU A 178 7.05 8.36 -6.34
N ALA A 179 6.23 7.35 -6.67
CA ALA A 179 5.44 6.64 -5.67
C ALA A 179 6.34 5.94 -4.62
N GLY A 180 7.48 5.38 -5.06
CA GLY A 180 8.43 4.70 -4.18
C GLY A 180 9.18 5.65 -3.25
N LEU A 181 9.60 6.82 -3.75
CA LEU A 181 10.26 7.84 -2.92
C LEU A 181 9.36 8.37 -1.80
N LEU A 182 8.04 8.37 -2.03
CA LEU A 182 7.03 8.81 -1.07
C LEU A 182 6.52 7.68 -0.16
N GLY A 183 7.13 6.49 -0.24
CA GLY A 183 6.94 5.39 0.71
C GLY A 183 6.26 4.15 0.15
N GLY A 184 5.55 4.27 -0.96
CA GLY A 184 4.77 3.18 -1.56
C GLY A 184 3.80 2.49 -0.60
N PHE A 185 3.27 1.33 -1.00
CA PHE A 185 2.33 0.57 -0.18
C PHE A 185 2.94 0.06 1.13
N SER A 186 4.25 -0.24 1.13
CA SER A 186 4.97 -0.78 2.29
C SER A 186 4.95 0.17 3.49
N SER A 187 5.17 1.47 3.24
CA SER A 187 5.16 2.50 4.29
C SER A 187 3.77 2.70 4.87
N MET A 188 2.72 2.57 4.05
CA MET A 188 1.33 2.65 4.51
C MET A 188 1.01 1.52 5.49
N ILE A 189 1.33 0.26 5.13
CA ILE A 189 1.13 -0.90 6.02
C ILE A 189 1.90 -0.70 7.33
N MET A 190 3.17 -0.30 7.24
CA MET A 190 4.00 -0.05 8.42
C MET A 190 3.39 1.01 9.34
N CYS A 191 2.92 2.14 8.81
CA CYS A 191 2.29 3.21 9.59
C CYS A 191 1.01 2.71 10.28
N CYS A 192 0.18 1.97 9.56
CA CYS A 192 -1.05 1.38 10.08
C CYS A 192 -0.76 0.36 11.20
N MET A 193 0.23 -0.52 11.01
CA MET A 193 0.65 -1.50 12.02
C MET A 193 1.26 -0.84 13.26
N SER A 194 2.10 0.19 13.08
CA SER A 194 2.67 0.97 14.18
C SER A 194 1.55 1.69 14.97
N TYR A 195 0.58 2.29 14.27
CA TYR A 195 -0.59 2.90 14.89
C TYR A 195 -1.38 1.89 15.73
N LEU A 196 -1.72 0.76 15.11
CA LEU A 196 -2.50 -0.29 15.74
C LEU A 196 -1.80 -0.84 16.99
N SER A 197 -0.49 -1.04 16.92
CA SER A 197 0.28 -1.57 18.05
C SER A 197 0.20 -0.71 19.31
N ALA A 198 0.03 0.62 19.20
CA ALA A 198 -0.05 1.48 20.38
C ALA A 198 -1.47 1.66 20.93
N VAL A 199 -2.48 1.55 20.08
CA VAL A 199 -3.89 1.71 20.51
C VAL A 199 -4.46 0.41 21.08
N THR A 200 -3.85 -0.74 20.74
CA THR A 200 -4.39 -2.06 21.10
C THR A 200 -3.77 -2.66 22.36
N VAL A 201 -4.62 -3.33 23.15
CA VAL A 201 -4.21 -4.13 24.31
C VAL A 201 -3.66 -5.48 23.84
N THR A 202 -2.63 -6.02 24.50
CA THR A 202 -1.89 -7.23 24.11
C THR A 202 -2.76 -8.43 23.73
N ARG A 203 -3.90 -8.63 24.42
CA ARG A 203 -4.82 -9.75 24.16
C ARG A 203 -5.63 -9.63 22.86
N GLN A 204 -5.90 -8.40 22.39
CA GLN A 204 -6.70 -8.14 21.17
C GLN A 204 -5.82 -7.75 19.98
N ARG A 205 -4.49 -7.65 20.17
CA ARG A 205 -3.56 -7.21 19.13
C ARG A 205 -3.61 -8.13 17.91
N THR A 206 -3.58 -9.45 18.11
CA THR A 206 -3.59 -10.42 16.99
C THR A 206 -4.85 -10.31 16.15
N THR A 207 -6.04 -10.25 16.77
CA THR A 207 -7.32 -10.16 16.06
C THR A 207 -7.46 -8.87 15.26
N ARG A 208 -6.92 -7.76 15.76
CA ARG A 208 -6.95 -6.50 15.00
C ARG A 208 -5.91 -6.45 13.89
N VAL A 209 -4.75 -7.11 14.07
CA VAL A 209 -3.75 -7.24 13.01
C VAL A 209 -4.32 -8.12 11.89
N SER A 210 -4.98 -9.24 12.22
CA SER A 210 -5.63 -10.09 11.22
C SER A 210 -6.75 -9.34 10.49
N LEU A 211 -7.59 -8.57 11.20
CA LEU A 211 -8.62 -7.72 10.58
C LEU A 211 -8.02 -6.71 9.59
N LEU A 212 -6.92 -6.06 9.96
CA LEU A 212 -6.22 -5.08 9.13
C LEU A 212 -5.59 -5.72 7.89
N GLU A 213 -5.07 -6.94 8.04
CA GLU A 213 -4.57 -7.75 6.93
C GLU A 213 -5.71 -8.20 6.00
N SER A 214 -6.85 -8.67 6.54
CA SER A 214 -8.06 -9.00 5.77
C SER A 214 -8.58 -7.82 4.96
N MET A 215 -8.52 -6.59 5.50
CA MET A 215 -8.89 -5.38 4.75
C MET A 215 -7.97 -5.10 3.57
N SER A 216 -6.69 -5.49 3.65
CA SER A 216 -5.77 -5.35 2.53
C SER A 216 -6.16 -6.30 1.39
N PHE A 217 -6.51 -7.54 1.70
CA PHE A 217 -7.02 -8.49 0.70
C PHE A 217 -8.40 -8.12 0.16
N LEU A 218 -9.28 -7.58 1.01
CA LEU A 218 -10.57 -7.02 0.56
C LEU A 218 -10.36 -5.87 -0.43
N GLY A 219 -9.32 -5.05 -0.22
CA GLY A 219 -8.90 -4.04 -1.18
C GLY A 219 -8.46 -4.64 -2.51
N GLY A 220 -7.74 -5.76 -2.49
CA GLY A 220 -7.35 -6.52 -3.69
C GLY A 220 -8.50 -7.22 -4.41
N PHE A 221 -9.62 -7.46 -3.74
CA PHE A 221 -10.86 -7.92 -4.37
C PHE A 221 -11.64 -6.75 -4.99
N ILE A 222 -11.91 -5.69 -4.22
CA ILE A 222 -12.76 -4.58 -4.65
C ILE A 222 -12.07 -3.73 -5.72
N GLY A 223 -10.76 -3.48 -5.59
CA GLY A 223 -10.01 -2.57 -6.46
C GLY A 223 -10.07 -2.95 -7.93
N PRO A 224 -9.56 -4.12 -8.33
CA PRO A 224 -9.57 -4.56 -9.73
C PRO A 224 -10.98 -4.84 -10.25
N PHE A 225 -11.89 -5.33 -9.41
CA PHE A 225 -13.30 -5.51 -9.80
C PHE A 225 -13.98 -4.20 -10.19
N VAL A 226 -13.83 -3.15 -9.36
CA VAL A 226 -14.34 -1.80 -9.66
C VAL A 226 -13.55 -1.17 -10.82
N GLY A 227 -12.24 -1.42 -10.88
CA GLY A 227 -11.35 -0.98 -11.96
C GLY A 227 -11.80 -1.49 -13.32
N SER A 228 -12.16 -2.78 -13.41
CA SER A 228 -12.69 -3.44 -14.60
C SER A 228 -14.02 -2.82 -15.03
N ALA A 229 -14.96 -2.65 -14.10
CA ALA A 229 -16.26 -2.05 -14.40
C ALA A 229 -16.14 -0.61 -14.93
N ILE A 230 -15.20 0.16 -14.38
CA ILE A 230 -14.87 1.51 -14.86
C ILE A 230 -14.20 1.46 -16.24
N PHE A 231 -13.27 0.53 -16.44
CA PHE A 231 -12.54 0.39 -17.69
C PHE A 231 -13.48 0.05 -18.86
N GLU A 232 -14.44 -0.86 -18.67
CA GLU A 232 -15.45 -1.22 -19.67
C GLU A 232 -16.41 -0.07 -19.98
N GLY A 233 -16.86 0.67 -18.95
CA GLY A 233 -17.87 1.71 -19.13
C GLY A 233 -17.35 3.07 -19.60
N ALA A 234 -16.17 3.49 -19.12
CA ALA A 234 -15.67 4.85 -19.27
C ALA A 234 -14.21 4.94 -19.77
N GLY A 235 -13.56 3.80 -20.02
CA GLY A 235 -12.20 3.72 -20.57
C GLY A 235 -11.07 3.92 -19.54
N ARG A 236 -9.82 3.77 -20.00
CA ARG A 236 -8.60 3.76 -19.16
C ARG A 236 -8.39 5.05 -18.37
N THR A 237 -8.72 6.20 -18.96
CA THR A 237 -8.50 7.52 -18.34
C THR A 237 -9.39 7.74 -17.12
N TRP A 238 -10.62 7.22 -17.14
CA TRP A 238 -11.54 7.34 -16.00
C TRP A 238 -11.08 6.51 -14.79
N ASN A 239 -10.45 5.36 -15.04
CA ASN A 239 -9.86 4.52 -14.00
C ASN A 239 -8.80 5.31 -13.19
N PHE A 240 -7.85 5.97 -13.86
CA PHE A 240 -6.86 6.82 -13.20
C PHE A 240 -7.46 8.08 -12.54
N THR A 241 -8.56 8.61 -13.07
CA THR A 241 -9.26 9.76 -12.46
C THR A 241 -9.94 9.36 -11.15
N ALA A 242 -10.63 8.22 -11.12
CA ALA A 242 -11.24 7.68 -9.91
C ALA A 242 -10.20 7.44 -8.82
N LEU A 243 -9.02 6.95 -9.20
CA LEU A 243 -7.88 6.76 -8.31
C LEU A 243 -7.37 8.06 -7.68
N VAL A 244 -7.25 9.14 -8.48
CA VAL A 244 -6.88 10.47 -7.96
C VAL A 244 -7.93 10.97 -6.96
N ILE A 245 -9.21 10.77 -7.25
CA ILE A 245 -10.30 11.17 -6.35
C ILE A 245 -10.23 10.40 -5.02
N VAL A 246 -10.07 9.08 -5.06
CA VAL A 246 -9.98 8.23 -3.86
C VAL A 246 -8.77 8.61 -3.02
N ASN A 247 -7.58 8.74 -3.62
CA ASN A 247 -6.38 9.09 -2.87
C ASN A 247 -6.43 10.53 -2.33
N SER A 248 -7.03 11.47 -3.08
CA SER A 248 -7.24 12.85 -2.61
C SER A 248 -8.22 12.90 -1.44
N ALA A 249 -9.27 12.07 -1.47
CA ALA A 249 -10.21 11.93 -0.36
C ALA A 249 -9.52 11.36 0.89
N ILE A 250 -8.61 10.39 0.73
CA ILE A 250 -7.77 9.86 1.83
C ILE A 250 -6.88 10.98 2.41
N VAL A 251 -6.21 11.75 1.56
CA VAL A 251 -5.38 12.88 2.00
C VAL A 251 -6.23 13.89 2.77
N LEU A 252 -7.40 14.28 2.24
CA LEU A 252 -8.30 15.21 2.90
C LEU A 252 -8.79 14.68 4.25
N TYR A 253 -9.15 13.39 4.31
CA TYR A 253 -9.60 12.72 5.52
C TYR A 253 -8.52 12.69 6.60
N VAL A 254 -7.27 12.40 6.22
CA VAL A 254 -6.14 12.38 7.17
C VAL A 254 -5.75 13.81 7.56
N VAL A 255 -5.78 14.78 6.64
CA VAL A 255 -5.47 16.19 6.93
C VAL A 255 -6.48 16.80 7.89
N MET A 256 -7.77 16.45 7.77
CA MET A 256 -8.84 17.00 8.61
C MET A 256 -8.47 16.93 10.11
N PRO A 257 -8.51 18.07 10.83
CA PRO A 257 -8.02 18.15 12.19
C PRO A 257 -8.89 17.30 13.13
N ARG A 258 -8.27 16.27 13.70
CA ARG A 258 -8.79 15.57 14.87
C ARG A 258 -8.91 16.60 16.00
N ALA A 259 -10.11 16.82 16.54
CA ALA A 259 -10.38 17.80 17.59
C ALA A 259 -9.74 17.49 18.96
N GLY A 260 -8.66 16.71 19.00
CA GLY A 260 -7.98 16.30 20.23
C GLY A 260 -6.68 15.60 19.91
N GLY A 261 -5.58 16.34 19.99
CA GLY A 261 -4.23 15.81 19.80
C GLY A 261 -3.31 16.77 19.07
N ALA A 262 -3.18 18.00 19.56
CA ALA A 262 -2.00 18.80 19.27
C ALA A 262 -0.79 17.99 19.76
N ALA A 263 -0.03 17.41 18.84
CA ALA A 263 1.23 16.78 19.17
C ALA A 263 2.09 17.87 19.83
N ALA A 264 2.37 17.70 21.12
CA ALA A 264 3.24 18.59 21.88
C ALA A 264 4.52 18.80 21.06
N ALA A 265 4.85 20.07 20.81
CA ALA A 265 6.04 20.46 20.08
C ALA A 265 7.29 20.12 20.91
N ALA A 266 7.69 18.86 20.90
CA ALA A 266 9.05 18.47 21.28
C ALA A 266 10.01 19.06 20.25
N SER A 267 11.14 19.59 20.72
CA SER A 267 12.23 20.15 19.91
C SER A 267 12.48 19.30 18.69
N ARG A 268 12.14 19.81 17.50
CA ARG A 268 12.11 19.04 16.25
C ARG A 268 13.53 18.94 15.70
N PRO A 269 14.16 17.75 15.69
CA PRO A 269 15.39 17.56 14.93
C PRO A 269 15.12 17.75 13.41
N PRO A 270 16.16 17.96 12.59
CA PRO A 270 15.99 18.23 11.17
C PRO A 270 15.26 17.09 10.44
N VAL A 271 14.32 17.47 9.57
CA VAL A 271 13.37 16.60 8.83
C VAL A 271 14.03 15.79 7.71
N PHE A 272 15.35 15.91 7.52
CA PHE A 272 16.14 15.14 6.56
C PHE A 272 17.54 14.88 7.14
N SER A 273 17.68 13.83 7.94
CA SER A 273 19.00 13.40 8.40
C SER A 273 19.25 11.93 8.05
N LEU A 274 20.36 11.65 7.35
CA LEU A 274 20.84 10.28 7.09
C LEU A 274 21.13 9.50 8.38
N ARG A 275 21.19 10.19 9.52
CA ARG A 275 21.33 9.59 10.84
C ARG A 275 20.16 8.63 11.14
N TYR A 276 18.95 8.95 10.69
CA TYR A 276 17.79 8.07 10.90
C TYR A 276 17.92 6.73 10.17
N LEU A 277 18.40 6.76 8.92
CA LEU A 277 18.69 5.55 8.15
C LEU A 277 19.76 4.71 8.86
N TRP A 278 20.83 5.37 9.33
CA TRP A 278 21.92 4.72 10.05
C TRP A 278 21.49 4.13 11.39
N ASP A 279 20.63 4.81 12.14
CA ASP A 279 20.11 4.33 13.42
C ASP A 279 19.20 3.11 13.22
N ALA A 280 18.35 3.11 12.20
CA ALA A 280 17.52 1.95 11.85
C ALA A 280 18.37 0.74 11.45
N LEU A 281 19.35 0.94 10.58
CA LEU A 281 20.29 -0.12 10.18
C LEU A 281 21.08 -0.62 11.38
N ARG A 282 21.57 0.28 12.23
CA ARG A 282 22.27 -0.08 13.47
C ARG A 282 21.38 -0.91 14.39
N VAL A 283 20.08 -0.60 14.52
CA VAL A 283 19.13 -1.38 15.35
C VAL A 283 18.87 -2.77 14.77
N ALA A 284 18.84 -2.91 13.45
CA ALA A 284 18.73 -4.20 12.77
C ALA A 284 19.98 -5.07 12.99
N PHE A 285 21.17 -4.48 12.97
CA PHE A 285 22.45 -5.19 13.12
C PHE A 285 23.00 -5.22 14.55
N LYS A 286 22.34 -4.57 15.52
CA LYS A 286 22.80 -4.53 16.92
C LYS A 286 22.81 -5.95 17.51
N PRO A 287 23.90 -6.37 18.19
CA PRO A 287 23.92 -7.64 18.90
C PRO A 287 22.87 -7.64 20.02
N ARG A 288 22.01 -8.65 20.05
CA ARG A 288 21.00 -8.89 21.10
C ARG A 288 21.33 -10.19 21.82
N ALA A 289 21.14 -10.21 23.12
CA ALA A 289 21.29 -11.43 23.92
C ALA A 289 20.30 -12.51 23.43
N ASP A 290 20.72 -13.78 23.52
CA ASP A 290 19.90 -14.96 23.22
C ASP A 290 19.51 -15.18 21.74
N SER A 291 20.51 -15.22 20.83
CA SER A 291 20.38 -15.59 19.39
C SER A 291 19.32 -14.82 18.56
N GLY A 292 18.62 -13.85 19.14
CA GLY A 292 17.52 -13.08 18.53
C GLY A 292 17.89 -12.35 17.24
N ARG A 293 19.16 -12.00 17.06
CA ARG A 293 19.67 -11.41 15.81
C ARG A 293 19.50 -12.36 14.62
N ARG A 294 19.77 -13.65 14.81
CA ARG A 294 19.65 -14.66 13.73
C ARG A 294 18.20 -14.81 13.29
N TYR A 295 17.26 -14.88 14.25
CA TYR A 295 15.83 -14.96 13.95
C TYR A 295 15.30 -13.74 13.20
N ILE A 296 15.70 -12.51 13.58
CA ILE A 296 15.27 -11.30 12.88
C ILE A 296 15.81 -11.25 11.46
N LEU A 297 17.09 -11.60 11.26
CA LEU A 297 17.68 -11.64 9.92
C LEU A 297 17.03 -12.72 9.05
N MET A 298 16.78 -13.92 9.60
CA MET A 298 16.05 -14.97 8.90
C MET A 298 14.63 -14.52 8.52
N LEU A 299 13.92 -13.84 9.43
CA LEU A 299 12.59 -13.29 9.17
C LEU A 299 12.59 -12.27 8.04
N LEU A 300 13.59 -11.37 7.99
CA LEU A 300 13.72 -10.38 6.91
C LEU A 300 14.00 -11.05 5.55
N VAL A 301 14.86 -12.06 5.51
CA VAL A 301 15.17 -12.81 4.28
C VAL A 301 13.94 -13.57 3.79
N VAL A 302 13.24 -14.28 4.68
CA VAL A 302 12.01 -15.00 4.32
C VAL A 302 10.93 -14.04 3.83
N ALA A 303 10.73 -12.90 4.50
CA ALA A 303 9.77 -11.89 4.07
C ALA A 303 10.11 -11.31 2.69
N PHE A 304 11.39 -11.07 2.41
CA PHE A 304 11.86 -10.59 1.11
C PHE A 304 11.60 -11.60 0.00
N ILE A 305 11.92 -12.88 0.23
CA ILE A 305 11.66 -13.97 -0.71
C ILE A 305 10.16 -14.07 -1.01
N ILE A 306 9.31 -14.04 0.02
CA ILE A 306 7.84 -14.13 -0.16
C ILE A 306 7.33 -12.95 -1.00
N MET A 307 7.79 -11.72 -0.72
CA MET A 307 7.35 -10.55 -1.47
C MET A 307 7.79 -10.62 -2.94
N ILE A 308 9.04 -10.99 -3.23
CA ILE A 308 9.50 -11.17 -4.62
C ILE A 308 8.66 -12.21 -5.35
N ASN A 309 8.41 -13.37 -4.74
CA ASN A 309 7.61 -14.41 -5.36
C ASN A 309 6.18 -13.94 -5.62
N THR A 310 5.57 -13.21 -4.68
CA THR A 310 4.20 -12.70 -4.83
C THR A 310 4.08 -11.71 -5.99
N PHE A 311 4.97 -10.72 -6.06
CA PHE A 311 4.95 -9.74 -7.14
C PHE A 311 5.29 -10.39 -8.49
N GLY A 312 6.32 -11.24 -8.52
CA GLY A 312 6.72 -11.96 -9.73
C GLY A 312 5.63 -12.90 -10.26
N GLU A 313 4.92 -13.60 -9.38
CA GLU A 313 3.77 -14.44 -9.77
C GLU A 313 2.69 -13.60 -10.45
N ASN A 314 2.34 -12.43 -9.90
CA ASN A 314 1.28 -11.59 -10.47
C ASN A 314 1.65 -11.01 -11.85
N ASP A 315 2.90 -10.57 -12.04
CA ASP A 315 3.36 -10.04 -13.33
C ASP A 315 3.46 -11.13 -14.40
N VAL A 316 4.02 -12.30 -14.04
CA VAL A 316 4.10 -13.43 -14.96
C VAL A 316 2.72 -13.95 -15.31
N THR A 317 1.80 -14.02 -14.34
CA THR A 317 0.42 -14.45 -14.59
C THR A 317 -0.28 -13.50 -15.56
N TYR A 318 -0.05 -12.18 -15.46
CA TYR A 318 -0.62 -11.22 -16.42
C TYR A 318 -0.16 -11.51 -17.85
N LEU A 319 1.15 -11.68 -18.06
CA LEU A 319 1.71 -11.97 -19.39
C LEU A 319 1.29 -13.34 -19.92
N TYR A 320 1.32 -14.37 -19.08
CA TYR A 320 0.93 -15.74 -19.47
C TYR A 320 -0.52 -15.82 -19.93
N VAL A 321 -1.40 -15.05 -19.29
CA VAL A 321 -2.83 -15.01 -19.61
C VAL A 321 -3.11 -14.28 -20.94
N LYS A 322 -2.16 -13.46 -21.42
CA LYS A 322 -2.21 -12.80 -22.73
C LYS A 322 -1.69 -13.65 -23.88
N ASP A 323 -1.02 -14.76 -23.57
CA ASP A 323 -0.44 -15.66 -24.56
C ASP A 323 -1.43 -16.77 -25.00
N ALA A 324 -1.12 -17.43 -26.10
CA ALA A 324 -1.85 -18.59 -26.60
C ALA A 324 -1.76 -19.75 -25.59
N PRO A 325 -2.83 -20.54 -25.37
CA PRO A 325 -4.13 -20.57 -26.05
C PRO A 325 -5.26 -19.79 -25.34
N ILE A 326 -4.96 -19.02 -24.29
CA ILE A 326 -5.98 -18.54 -23.34
C ILE A 326 -6.59 -17.20 -23.76
N PHE A 327 -5.78 -16.29 -24.32
CA PHE A 327 -6.18 -14.96 -24.82
C PHE A 327 -7.25 -14.25 -23.99
N LEU A 328 -6.94 -14.03 -22.71
CA LEU A 328 -7.91 -13.45 -21.79
C LEU A 328 -7.97 -11.93 -21.94
N ASP A 329 -9.19 -11.40 -21.99
CA ASP A 329 -9.42 -9.96 -21.94
C ASP A 329 -8.96 -9.36 -20.61
N ASP A 330 -8.58 -8.08 -20.63
CA ASP A 330 -8.11 -7.38 -19.42
C ASP A 330 -9.16 -7.43 -18.30
N ALA A 331 -10.44 -7.32 -18.63
CA ALA A 331 -11.54 -7.41 -17.67
C ALA A 331 -11.65 -8.80 -17.01
N LEU A 332 -11.43 -9.87 -17.80
CA LEU A 332 -11.49 -11.23 -17.28
C LEU A 332 -10.27 -11.55 -16.40
N TYR A 333 -9.10 -10.98 -16.74
CA TYR A 333 -7.93 -11.03 -15.85
C TYR A 333 -8.20 -10.30 -14.52
N ASP A 334 -8.78 -9.10 -14.56
CA ASP A 334 -9.10 -8.32 -13.36
C ASP A 334 -10.10 -9.06 -12.45
N THR A 335 -11.10 -9.73 -13.02
CA THR A 335 -12.03 -10.57 -12.25
C THR A 335 -11.35 -11.80 -11.66
N TYR A 336 -10.49 -12.51 -12.41
CA TYR A 336 -9.67 -13.60 -11.90
C TYR A 336 -8.79 -13.14 -10.72
N PHE A 337 -8.09 -12.02 -10.88
CA PHE A 337 -7.21 -11.45 -9.86
C PHE A 337 -8.00 -11.06 -8.60
N SER A 338 -9.20 -10.50 -8.77
CA SER A 338 -10.12 -10.17 -7.69
C SER A 338 -10.55 -11.42 -6.92
N VAL A 339 -10.96 -12.49 -7.61
CA VAL A 339 -11.38 -13.76 -6.99
C VAL A 339 -10.22 -14.40 -6.21
N LYS A 340 -8.99 -14.39 -6.76
CA LYS A 340 -7.79 -14.85 -6.05
C LYS A 340 -7.59 -14.14 -4.71
N HIS A 341 -7.78 -12.82 -4.67
CA HIS A 341 -7.66 -12.02 -3.44
C HIS A 341 -8.83 -12.23 -2.48
N ALA A 342 -10.04 -12.45 -2.98
CA ALA A 342 -11.20 -12.80 -2.16
C ALA A 342 -11.03 -14.14 -1.44
N LEU A 343 -10.55 -15.17 -2.15
CA LEU A 343 -10.23 -16.47 -1.56
C LEU A 343 -9.15 -16.34 -0.49
N SER A 344 -8.12 -15.52 -0.76
CA SER A 344 -7.05 -15.25 0.22
C SER A 344 -7.57 -14.52 1.46
N ALA A 345 -8.52 -13.60 1.31
CA ALA A 345 -9.19 -12.93 2.43
C ALA A 345 -9.99 -13.92 3.28
N GLY A 346 -10.69 -14.86 2.64
CA GLY A 346 -11.53 -15.86 3.32
C GLY A 346 -10.73 -16.85 4.18
N VAL A 347 -9.47 -17.15 3.82
CA VAL A 347 -8.58 -18.02 4.62
C VAL A 347 -8.07 -17.34 5.90
N LEU A 348 -8.11 -16.01 5.98
CA LEU A 348 -7.58 -15.24 7.11
C LEU A 348 -8.61 -14.93 8.21
N ILE A 349 -9.89 -15.19 7.96
CA ILE A 349 -11.01 -14.94 8.90
C ILE A 349 -11.35 -16.24 9.64
#